data_AF-U4L6U4-F1
#
_entry.id   AF-U4L6U4-F1
#
_cell.length_a   1.000
_cell.length_b   1.000
_cell.length_c   1.000
_cell.angle_alpha   90.00
_cell.angle_beta   90.00
_cell.angle_gamma   90.00
#
_symmetry.space_group_name_H-M   'P 1'
#
loop_
_entity.id
_entity.type
_entity.pdbx_description
1 polymer ?
#
loop_
_entity_poly.entity_id
_entity_poly.type
_entity_poly.pdbx_seq_one_letter_code
_entity_poly.pdbx_strand_id
1 'polypeptide(L)'
;MSLVLVSVKSALNGTLGDHSTSIRFSGHSLVMIFHRKTCNIAIQARKNRPGSQEHCEPWNFFTKSRTLLADKTAYNHEQTHLERPASDQLRTRQSPRFITLTGACSILPTMHASLITALFAAVAAAAPAVKNDAPVALPAIENILGPLNITISGSCNATEARQITAGLNDAAELASVARSYILENGNSDPTFVKYFGVNASSAAVIGVFDRILYGNKNGVLIRCDDVDGKCAKSPTWAGHHRGDAAPAETVICGPSYLERLYLPQMCSRGYEISKSKLNLFWGSDLMHRLFHVPAISENNVEHVKGADGYEGTLKLAEANDVRTVENSDGLQYFALDVYANRVAAPGVGCL
;
A
#
# COMPACT_ATOMS: atom_id res chain seq x y z
N MET A 1 3.27 -43.36 -25.51
CA MET A 1 2.18 -42.95 -26.43
C MET A 1 2.30 -41.46 -26.65
N SER A 2 2.70 -41.07 -27.85
CA SER A 2 2.95 -39.68 -28.26
C SER A 2 1.63 -38.96 -28.52
N LEU A 3 1.48 -37.77 -27.94
CA LEU A 3 0.34 -36.88 -28.16
C LEU A 3 0.67 -35.99 -29.37
N VAL A 4 -0.13 -36.09 -30.43
CA VAL A 4 -0.06 -35.20 -31.61
C VAL A 4 -1.08 -34.09 -31.41
N LEU A 5 -0.60 -32.84 -31.32
CA LEU A 5 -1.41 -31.63 -31.37
C LEU A 5 -1.62 -31.22 -32.83
N VAL A 6 -2.87 -31.21 -33.30
CA VAL A 6 -3.23 -30.59 -34.58
C VAL A 6 -3.78 -29.19 -34.31
N SER A 7 -3.08 -28.19 -34.85
CA SER A 7 -3.48 -26.79 -34.89
C SER A 7 -4.42 -26.56 -36.07
N VAL A 8 -5.60 -25.97 -35.83
CA VAL A 8 -6.49 -25.49 -36.89
C VAL A 8 -6.44 -23.96 -36.91
N LYS A 9 -5.77 -23.40 -37.92
CA LYS A 9 -5.88 -22.01 -38.34
C LYS A 9 -7.01 -21.93 -39.36
N SER A 10 -8.05 -21.16 -39.06
CA SER A 10 -9.03 -20.74 -40.08
C SER A 10 -9.00 -19.23 -40.20
N ALA A 11 -8.50 -18.77 -41.34
CA ALA A 11 -8.63 -17.40 -41.81
C ALA A 11 -10.03 -17.23 -42.41
N LEU A 12 -10.73 -16.15 -42.06
CA LEU A 12 -11.94 -15.71 -42.76
C LEU A 12 -11.73 -14.27 -43.20
N ASN A 13 -11.75 -14.11 -44.53
CA ASN A 13 -11.81 -12.85 -45.25
C ASN A 13 -13.05 -12.97 -46.15
N GLY A 14 -14.02 -12.06 -46.05
CA GLY A 14 -15.20 -12.06 -46.91
C GLY A 14 -16.43 -11.37 -46.33
N THR A 15 -16.78 -10.24 -46.94
CA THR A 15 -17.86 -9.31 -46.63
C THR A 15 -19.23 -9.69 -47.22
N LEU A 16 -20.28 -9.30 -46.48
CA LEU A 16 -21.65 -8.88 -46.86
C LEU A 16 -22.60 -9.89 -47.53
N GLY A 17 -23.77 -10.08 -46.90
CA GLY A 17 -24.96 -10.71 -47.49
C GLY A 17 -26.02 -11.07 -46.44
N ASP A 18 -26.99 -10.18 -46.28
CA ASP A 18 -28.13 -10.27 -45.38
C ASP A 18 -29.17 -11.28 -45.91
N HIS A 19 -29.45 -12.38 -45.21
CA HIS A 19 -30.66 -13.20 -45.39
C HIS A 19 -30.91 -14.11 -44.18
N SER A 20 -32.02 -13.86 -43.49
CA SER A 20 -32.61 -14.78 -42.50
C SER A 20 -32.86 -16.15 -43.11
N THR A 21 -32.22 -17.18 -42.54
CA THR A 21 -32.57 -18.58 -42.82
C THR A 21 -32.68 -19.34 -41.52
N SER A 22 -33.89 -19.84 -41.23
CA SER A 22 -34.20 -20.78 -40.16
C SER A 22 -33.42 -22.09 -40.38
N ILE A 23 -32.59 -22.48 -39.43
CA ILE A 23 -31.93 -23.79 -39.40
C ILE A 23 -32.62 -24.64 -38.34
N ARG A 24 -33.43 -25.61 -38.80
CA ARG A 24 -33.87 -26.75 -37.99
C ARG A 24 -32.68 -27.71 -37.82
N PHE A 25 -32.25 -27.95 -36.60
CA PHE A 25 -31.34 -29.05 -36.28
C PHE A 25 -32.16 -30.29 -35.92
N SER A 26 -32.23 -31.24 -36.85
CA SER A 26 -32.53 -32.64 -36.57
C SER A 26 -31.22 -33.39 -36.38
N GLY A 27 -30.97 -33.92 -35.19
CA GLY A 27 -29.76 -34.70 -34.96
C GLY A 27 -29.55 -35.02 -33.50
N HIS A 28 -29.84 -36.27 -33.15
CA HIS A 28 -29.57 -36.85 -31.85
C HIS A 28 -28.09 -36.69 -31.48
N SER A 29 -27.84 -36.04 -30.36
CA SER A 29 -26.57 -36.18 -29.64
C SER A 29 -26.87 -36.15 -28.15
N LEU A 30 -26.67 -37.33 -27.56
CA LEU A 30 -26.73 -37.63 -26.14
C LEU A 30 -25.63 -36.83 -25.43
N VAL A 31 -25.97 -35.68 -24.85
CA VAL A 31 -25.07 -34.96 -23.95
C VAL A 31 -25.20 -35.61 -22.57
N MET A 32 -24.15 -36.33 -22.15
CA MET A 32 -24.00 -36.77 -20.76
C MET A 32 -23.79 -35.55 -19.87
N ILE A 33 -24.83 -35.19 -19.10
CA ILE A 33 -24.75 -34.22 -18.02
C ILE A 33 -24.22 -34.96 -16.78
N PHE A 34 -23.01 -34.66 -16.35
CA PHE A 34 -22.51 -35.08 -15.04
C PHE A 34 -23.13 -34.20 -13.94
N HIS A 35 -24.25 -34.65 -13.37
CA HIS A 35 -24.70 -34.17 -12.06
C HIS A 35 -23.88 -34.87 -10.96
N ARG A 36 -22.98 -34.15 -10.29
CA ARG A 36 -22.50 -34.56 -8.96
C ARG A 36 -23.62 -34.29 -7.95
N LYS A 37 -24.48 -35.28 -7.72
CA LYS A 37 -25.25 -35.41 -6.48
C LYS A 37 -24.49 -36.36 -5.56
N THR A 38 -23.95 -35.84 -4.47
CA THR A 38 -23.61 -36.66 -3.30
C THR A 38 -24.82 -36.67 -2.38
N CYS A 39 -25.48 -37.83 -2.31
CA CYS A 39 -26.43 -38.19 -1.27
C CYS A 39 -25.97 -39.54 -0.74
N ASN A 40 -25.83 -39.64 0.59
CA ASN A 40 -25.97 -40.84 1.43
C ASN A 40 -25.31 -40.51 2.79
N ILE A 41 -25.79 -40.88 3.96
CA ILE A 41 -26.97 -41.61 4.42
C ILE A 41 -27.09 -41.24 5.91
N ALA A 42 -28.32 -41.02 6.39
CA ALA A 42 -28.62 -40.95 7.81
C ALA A 42 -28.58 -42.36 8.43
N ILE A 43 -27.89 -42.52 9.56
CA ILE A 43 -28.09 -43.65 10.47
C ILE A 43 -28.64 -43.08 11.78
N GLN A 44 -29.93 -43.33 12.01
CA GLN A 44 -30.57 -43.24 13.31
C GLN A 44 -30.42 -44.58 14.03
N ALA A 45 -29.92 -44.56 15.26
CA ALA A 45 -30.16 -45.62 16.23
C ALA A 45 -30.37 -45.02 17.63
N ARG A 46 -31.60 -45.19 18.16
CA ARG A 46 -31.95 -44.97 19.57
C ARG A 46 -31.73 -46.26 20.36
N LYS A 47 -31.17 -46.17 21.58
CA LYS A 47 -31.62 -46.93 22.76
C LYS A 47 -31.11 -46.29 24.07
N ASN A 48 -31.89 -46.49 25.13
CA ASN A 48 -31.96 -45.74 26.40
C ASN A 48 -31.05 -46.25 27.55
N ARG A 49 -30.55 -45.30 28.37
CA ARG A 49 -30.33 -45.24 29.87
C ARG A 49 -29.41 -46.26 30.60
N PRO A 50 -29.04 -46.06 31.88
CA PRO A 50 -28.38 -44.91 32.54
C PRO A 50 -27.22 -45.33 33.51
N GLY A 51 -26.39 -44.38 34.00
CA GLY A 51 -25.77 -44.48 35.33
C GLY A 51 -24.25 -44.34 35.47
N SER A 52 -23.88 -43.78 36.62
CA SER A 52 -22.59 -43.67 37.35
C SER A 52 -21.55 -42.61 36.97
N GLN A 53 -21.21 -41.85 38.02
CA GLN A 53 -20.21 -40.80 38.21
C GLN A 53 -18.76 -41.33 38.15
N GLU A 54 -17.82 -40.41 37.86
CA GLU A 54 -16.58 -40.10 38.62
C GLU A 54 -15.65 -39.28 37.69
N HIS A 55 -15.46 -37.98 37.95
CA HIS A 55 -14.30 -37.37 38.62
C HIS A 55 -12.94 -37.58 37.93
N CYS A 56 -12.41 -36.51 37.32
CA CYS A 56 -11.01 -36.11 37.41
C CYS A 56 -10.90 -34.59 37.13
N GLU A 57 -10.43 -33.84 38.12
CA GLU A 57 -9.96 -32.44 37.99
C GLU A 57 -8.68 -32.35 37.13
N PRO A 58 -8.21 -31.13 36.80
CA PRO A 58 -7.16 -30.61 37.66
C PRO A 58 -7.24 -29.12 38.01
N TRP A 59 -6.55 -28.84 39.12
CA TRP A 59 -6.26 -27.57 39.76
C TRP A 59 -5.44 -26.59 38.90
N ASN A 60 -5.97 -25.38 38.73
CA ASN A 60 -5.61 -24.13 39.41
C ASN A 60 -4.16 -23.53 39.40
N PHE A 61 -4.18 -22.21 39.10
CA PHE A 61 -3.33 -21.08 39.58
C PHE A 61 -1.96 -20.75 38.93
N PHE A 62 -1.88 -19.56 38.31
CA PHE A 62 -1.12 -18.32 38.66
C PHE A 62 -1.10 -17.42 37.39
N THR A 63 -1.28 -16.10 37.33
CA THR A 63 -1.66 -15.02 38.26
C THR A 63 -1.99 -13.78 37.44
N LYS A 64 -2.87 -12.94 37.98
CA LYS A 64 -3.12 -11.54 37.58
C LYS A 64 -1.82 -10.73 37.46
N SER A 65 -1.77 -9.85 36.47
CA SER A 65 -1.14 -8.53 36.61
C SER A 65 -1.99 -7.52 35.85
N ARG A 66 -2.72 -6.71 36.63
CA ARG A 66 -3.37 -5.47 36.19
C ARG A 66 -2.27 -4.41 36.10
N THR A 67 -2.18 -3.74 34.96
CA THR A 67 -1.66 -2.38 34.92
C THR A 67 -2.58 -1.54 34.05
N LEU A 68 -3.14 -0.52 34.68
CA LEU A 68 -3.89 0.57 34.07
C LEU A 68 -2.98 1.35 33.12
N LEU A 69 -3.48 1.72 31.94
CA LEU A 69 -3.40 3.07 31.41
C LEU A 69 -4.30 3.19 30.19
N ALA A 70 -5.36 3.98 30.38
CA ALA A 70 -6.20 4.49 29.31
C ALA A 70 -5.50 5.67 28.64
N ASP A 71 -5.50 5.62 27.32
CA ASP A 71 -5.87 6.68 26.37
C ASP A 71 -5.24 8.09 26.48
N LYS A 72 -4.63 8.52 25.36
CA LYS A 72 -4.83 9.85 24.76
C LYS A 72 -4.18 9.94 23.36
N THR A 73 -5.03 9.74 22.36
CA THR A 73 -5.21 10.58 21.16
C THR A 73 -4.13 11.62 20.79
N ALA A 74 -3.61 11.50 19.57
CA ALA A 74 -3.10 12.62 18.77
C ALA A 74 -3.21 12.27 17.27
N TYR A 75 -4.44 12.36 16.72
CA TYR A 75 -4.67 12.47 15.28
C TYR A 75 -4.82 13.96 14.98
N ASN A 76 -3.84 14.54 14.31
CA ASN A 76 -3.82 15.97 14.03
C ASN A 76 -4.83 16.29 12.94
N HIS A 77 -5.83 17.06 13.33
CA HIS A 77 -6.85 17.68 12.50
C HIS A 77 -6.21 18.88 11.77
N GLU A 78 -6.16 18.86 10.43
CA GLU A 78 -5.82 20.05 9.64
C GLU A 78 -7.13 20.85 9.44
N GLN A 79 -7.16 22.08 9.95
CA GLN A 79 -8.29 23.00 9.84
C GLN A 79 -8.15 23.82 8.56
N THR A 80 -9.18 23.77 7.72
CA THR A 80 -9.46 24.74 6.65
C THR A 80 -9.87 26.09 7.24
N HIS A 81 -9.24 27.18 6.83
CA HIS A 81 -9.81 28.53 6.89
C HIS A 81 -9.47 29.35 5.65
N LEU A 82 -10.53 29.75 4.93
CA LEU A 82 -10.58 30.84 3.97
C LEU A 82 -10.76 32.17 4.74
N GLU A 83 -9.90 33.16 4.49
CA GLU A 83 -10.23 34.53 4.04
C GLU A 83 -8.96 35.42 3.97
N ARG A 84 -8.93 36.32 2.97
CA ARG A 84 -7.88 37.27 2.53
C ARG A 84 -8.14 38.71 3.09
N PRO A 85 -7.41 39.81 2.75
CA PRO A 85 -5.97 40.06 2.48
C PRO A 85 -5.42 41.40 3.12
N ALA A 86 -4.16 41.72 2.76
CA ALA A 86 -3.43 43.02 2.81
C ALA A 86 -2.76 43.39 4.16
N SER A 87 -1.55 43.94 4.26
CA SER A 87 -0.73 44.76 3.35
C SER A 87 0.75 44.81 3.79
N ASP A 88 1.64 45.01 2.81
CA ASP A 88 2.97 45.65 2.82
C ASP A 88 3.71 45.93 4.15
N GLN A 89 4.97 45.50 4.23
CA GLN A 89 6.12 46.43 4.33
C GLN A 89 7.45 45.75 3.97
N LEU A 90 8.30 46.58 3.39
CA LEU A 90 9.57 46.34 2.70
C LEU A 90 10.80 46.18 3.62
N ARG A 91 11.92 45.74 3.00
CA ARG A 91 13.37 45.88 3.37
C ARG A 91 13.90 44.90 4.43
N THR A 92 15.14 44.38 4.39
CA THR A 92 16.35 44.61 3.56
C THR A 92 17.32 43.43 3.76
N ARG A 93 18.11 43.13 2.73
CA ARG A 93 19.27 42.22 2.76
C ARG A 93 20.33 42.70 3.75
N GLN A 94 20.97 41.76 4.47
CA GLN A 94 22.42 41.75 4.72
C GLN A 94 22.88 40.40 5.30
N SER A 95 23.99 39.88 4.77
CA SER A 95 24.81 38.75 5.25
C SER A 95 26.27 39.14 5.00
N PRO A 96 27.28 38.39 5.50
CA PRO A 96 27.53 37.97 6.88
C PRO A 96 28.91 38.50 7.36
N ARG A 97 29.23 38.41 8.66
CA ARG A 97 30.60 38.65 9.18
C ARG A 97 31.21 37.37 9.74
N PHE A 98 32.37 37.01 9.19
CA PHE A 98 33.31 36.03 9.72
C PHE A 98 34.05 36.61 10.95
N ILE A 99 34.29 35.77 11.96
CA ILE A 99 35.17 36.08 13.10
C ILE A 99 36.28 35.03 13.13
N THR A 100 37.52 35.47 12.93
CA THR A 100 38.75 34.72 13.17
C THR A 100 39.28 35.03 14.57
N LEU A 101 39.64 34.00 15.34
CA LEU A 101 40.33 34.11 16.62
C LEU A 101 41.75 33.54 16.48
N THR A 102 42.75 34.39 16.70
CA THR A 102 44.15 34.03 16.89
C THR A 102 44.50 34.12 18.37
N GLY A 103 45.09 33.07 18.94
CA GLY A 103 45.64 33.08 20.29
C GLY A 103 47.00 32.39 20.30
N ALA A 104 48.05 33.17 20.52
CA ALA A 104 49.43 32.72 20.74
C ALA A 104 49.68 32.52 22.25
N CYS A 105 50.50 31.52 22.61
CA CYS A 105 51.18 31.48 23.90
C CYS A 105 52.50 30.72 23.76
N SER A 106 53.55 31.21 24.42
CA SER A 106 54.97 30.95 24.15
C SER A 106 55.72 30.43 25.39
N ILE A 107 56.93 29.84 25.15
CA ILE A 107 58.15 29.69 26.01
C ILE A 107 58.11 28.60 27.12
N LEU A 108 58.75 27.40 27.00
CA LEU A 108 60.16 26.93 27.22
C LEU A 108 60.64 26.91 28.71
N PRO A 109 61.74 26.20 29.13
CA PRO A 109 62.55 25.08 28.60
C PRO A 109 62.71 23.92 29.66
N THR A 110 63.38 22.76 29.49
CA THR A 110 64.83 22.49 29.41
C THR A 110 65.12 21.00 29.11
N MET A 111 66.38 20.76 28.69
CA MET A 111 66.96 19.57 28.06
C MET A 111 67.16 18.34 28.98
N HIS A 112 67.35 17.14 28.39
CA HIS A 112 68.55 16.29 28.52
C HIS A 112 68.56 15.18 27.45
N ALA A 113 69.79 14.79 27.09
CA ALA A 113 70.20 14.04 25.90
C ALA A 113 69.89 12.53 25.89
N SER A 114 69.75 11.94 24.69
CA SER A 114 70.46 10.69 24.34
C SER A 114 70.47 10.42 22.84
N LEU A 115 71.66 10.02 22.41
CA LEU A 115 72.12 9.63 21.08
C LEU A 115 71.61 8.22 20.74
N ILE A 116 70.81 8.03 19.68
CA ILE A 116 70.79 6.78 18.90
C ILE A 116 70.66 7.13 17.42
N THR A 117 71.77 6.98 16.70
CA THR A 117 71.87 7.05 15.25
C THR A 117 71.33 5.74 14.68
N ALA A 118 70.14 5.75 14.07
CA ALA A 118 69.64 4.64 13.26
C ALA A 118 69.48 5.11 11.81
N LEU A 119 70.38 4.60 10.97
CA LEU A 119 70.39 4.76 9.53
C LEU A 119 69.20 3.97 8.94
N PHE A 120 68.06 4.62 8.75
CA PHE A 120 67.02 4.08 7.85
C PHE A 120 67.13 4.82 6.52
N ALA A 121 67.72 4.13 5.53
CA ALA A 121 67.68 4.54 4.15
C ALA A 121 66.20 4.61 3.71
N ALA A 122 65.73 5.82 3.43
CA ALA A 122 64.43 6.04 2.84
C ALA A 122 64.45 5.53 1.39
N VAL A 123 63.96 4.31 1.18
CA VAL A 123 63.50 3.90 -0.15
C VAL A 123 62.19 4.66 -0.38
N ALA A 124 62.30 5.85 -0.98
CA ALA A 124 61.15 6.56 -1.52
C ALA A 124 60.64 5.77 -2.73
N ALA A 125 59.81 4.75 -2.45
CA ALA A 125 59.01 4.11 -3.48
C ALA A 125 58.06 5.17 -4.05
N ALA A 126 58.33 5.61 -5.27
CA ALA A 126 57.41 6.42 -6.03
C ALA A 126 56.14 5.60 -6.27
N ALA A 127 55.15 5.75 -5.40
CA ALA A 127 53.82 5.20 -5.61
C ALA A 127 53.29 5.80 -6.93
N PRO A 128 52.75 4.99 -7.85
CA PRO A 128 52.12 5.51 -9.04
C PRO A 128 50.99 6.43 -8.59
N ALA A 129 51.00 7.67 -9.08
CA ALA A 129 49.92 8.62 -8.87
C ALA A 129 48.64 7.98 -9.41
N VAL A 130 47.77 7.52 -8.51
CA VAL A 130 46.39 7.15 -8.84
C VAL A 130 45.76 8.44 -9.33
N LYS A 131 45.52 8.53 -10.63
CA LYS A 131 44.69 9.59 -11.18
C LYS A 131 43.31 9.42 -10.55
N ASN A 132 42.97 10.30 -9.63
CA ASN A 132 41.61 10.43 -9.15
C ASN A 132 40.81 10.94 -10.35
N ASP A 133 40.26 10.02 -11.13
CA ASP A 133 39.24 10.36 -12.11
C ASP A 133 38.16 11.14 -11.37
N ALA A 134 37.82 12.32 -11.90
CA ALA A 134 36.75 13.13 -11.35
C ALA A 134 35.51 12.24 -11.21
N PRO A 135 34.76 12.32 -10.09
CA PRO A 135 33.56 11.51 -9.92
C PRO A 135 32.67 11.72 -11.15
N VAL A 136 32.50 10.65 -11.93
CA VAL A 136 31.59 10.65 -13.08
C VAL A 136 30.23 11.03 -12.52
N ALA A 137 29.72 12.19 -12.92
CA ALA A 137 28.40 12.63 -12.52
C ALA A 137 27.42 11.53 -12.95
N LEU A 138 26.75 10.91 -11.96
CA LEU A 138 25.71 9.94 -12.26
C LEU A 138 24.66 10.66 -13.11
N PRO A 139 24.21 10.05 -14.22
CA PRO A 139 23.16 10.65 -15.02
C PRO A 139 21.94 10.91 -14.13
N ALA A 140 21.31 12.07 -14.31
CA ALA A 140 20.03 12.35 -13.69
C ALA A 140 19.07 11.21 -14.05
N ILE A 141 18.44 10.61 -13.05
CA ILE A 141 17.49 9.52 -13.29
C ILE A 141 16.27 10.17 -13.93
N GLU A 142 15.87 9.67 -15.09
CA GLU A 142 14.68 10.14 -15.79
C GLU A 142 13.42 9.62 -15.11
N ASN A 143 12.29 10.30 -15.35
CA ASN A 143 10.98 9.79 -14.92
C ASN A 143 10.69 8.44 -15.58
N ILE A 144 10.10 7.51 -14.83
CA ILE A 144 9.73 6.18 -15.32
C ILE A 144 8.21 6.05 -15.30
N LEU A 145 7.61 5.58 -16.39
CA LEU A 145 6.20 5.19 -16.39
C LEU A 145 6.07 3.83 -15.69
N GLY A 146 5.51 3.84 -14.48
CA GLY A 146 5.27 2.64 -13.70
C GLY A 146 3.99 1.91 -14.09
N PRO A 147 3.67 0.82 -13.37
CA PRO A 147 2.37 0.15 -13.46
C PRO A 147 1.22 1.13 -13.20
N LEU A 148 0.03 0.78 -13.68
CA LEU A 148 -1.13 1.68 -13.65
C LEU A 148 -0.90 2.99 -14.42
N ASN A 149 0.07 3.10 -15.32
CA ASN A 149 0.39 4.33 -16.05
C ASN A 149 0.64 5.55 -15.13
N ILE A 150 1.21 5.32 -13.94
CA ILE A 150 1.58 6.38 -12.99
C ILE A 150 3.06 6.70 -13.18
N THR A 151 3.41 7.99 -13.20
CA THR A 151 4.80 8.41 -13.35
C THR A 151 5.52 8.32 -12.00
N ILE A 152 6.68 7.67 -11.99
CA ILE A 152 7.63 7.69 -10.88
C ILE A 152 8.70 8.73 -11.22
N SER A 153 8.87 9.71 -10.35
CA SER A 153 9.80 10.82 -10.52
C SER A 153 11.25 10.34 -10.62
N GLY A 154 12.04 11.03 -11.42
CA GLY A 154 13.49 10.91 -11.47
C GLY A 154 14.21 11.26 -10.16
N SER A 155 13.49 11.83 -9.19
CA SER A 155 14.00 11.97 -7.82
C SER A 155 14.14 10.64 -7.08
N CYS A 156 13.54 9.57 -7.58
CA CYS A 156 13.64 8.23 -7.02
C CYS A 156 14.86 7.50 -7.57
N ASN A 157 15.70 6.97 -6.68
CA ASN A 157 16.77 6.08 -7.10
C ASN A 157 16.23 4.74 -7.63
N ALA A 158 17.08 3.96 -8.29
CA ALA A 158 16.67 2.70 -8.93
C ALA A 158 16.05 1.69 -7.95
N THR A 159 16.48 1.68 -6.68
CA THR A 159 15.91 0.81 -5.65
C THR A 159 14.53 1.30 -5.23
N GLU A 160 14.38 2.60 -4.96
CA GLU A 160 13.10 3.22 -4.61
C GLU A 160 12.05 3.02 -5.70
N ALA A 161 12.43 3.28 -6.96
CA ALA A 161 11.56 3.11 -8.12
C ALA A 161 11.09 1.64 -8.27
N ARG A 162 11.95 0.66 -7.98
CA ARG A 162 11.57 -0.77 -7.99
C ARG A 162 10.57 -1.11 -6.88
N GLN A 163 10.76 -0.58 -5.68
CA GLN A 163 9.82 -0.82 -4.57
C GLN A 163 8.46 -0.19 -4.85
N ILE A 164 8.44 1.06 -5.35
CA ILE A 164 7.20 1.73 -5.77
C ILE A 164 6.53 0.96 -6.91
N THR A 165 7.28 0.49 -7.90
CA THR A 165 6.75 -0.33 -9.00
C THR A 165 6.08 -1.60 -8.48
N ALA A 166 6.74 -2.32 -7.58
CA ALA A 166 6.15 -3.50 -6.95
C ALA A 166 4.89 -3.14 -6.14
N GLY A 167 4.93 -2.04 -5.39
CA GLY A 167 3.77 -1.54 -4.65
C GLY A 167 2.59 -1.12 -5.54
N LEU A 168 2.85 -0.55 -6.72
CA LEU A 168 1.79 -0.20 -7.69
C LEU A 168 1.16 -1.44 -8.31
N ASN A 169 1.94 -2.50 -8.54
CA ASN A 169 1.39 -3.80 -8.92
C ASN A 169 0.51 -4.38 -7.79
N ASP A 170 0.97 -4.32 -6.55
CA ASP A 170 0.19 -4.73 -5.38
C ASP A 170 -1.13 -3.93 -5.28
N ALA A 171 -1.09 -2.60 -5.47
CA ALA A 171 -2.28 -1.76 -5.47
C ALA A 171 -3.26 -2.13 -6.59
N ALA A 172 -2.74 -2.46 -7.79
CA ALA A 172 -3.53 -2.96 -8.90
C ALA A 172 -4.19 -4.31 -8.57
N GLU A 173 -3.46 -5.21 -7.91
CA GLU A 173 -3.98 -6.51 -7.50
C GLU A 173 -5.11 -6.37 -6.46
N LEU A 174 -4.92 -5.55 -5.41
CA LEU A 174 -5.97 -5.26 -4.43
C LEU A 174 -7.22 -4.71 -5.10
N ALA A 175 -7.08 -3.69 -5.96
CA ALA A 175 -8.22 -3.07 -6.65
C ALA A 175 -8.94 -4.08 -7.56
N SER A 176 -8.19 -4.90 -8.30
CA SER A 176 -8.73 -5.93 -9.19
C SER A 176 -9.49 -7.02 -8.42
N VAL A 177 -8.92 -7.52 -7.33
CA VAL A 177 -9.52 -8.57 -6.50
C VAL A 177 -10.78 -8.06 -5.81
N ALA A 178 -10.73 -6.86 -5.21
CA ALA A 178 -11.88 -6.22 -4.56
C ALA A 178 -13.02 -5.98 -5.56
N ARG A 179 -12.71 -5.39 -6.72
CA ARG A 179 -13.68 -5.17 -7.80
C ARG A 179 -14.34 -6.48 -8.26
N SER A 180 -13.54 -7.51 -8.53
CA SER A 180 -14.04 -8.79 -9.02
C SER A 180 -14.95 -9.46 -7.99
N TYR A 181 -14.58 -9.38 -6.71
CA TYR A 181 -15.43 -9.88 -5.63
C TYR A 181 -16.81 -9.22 -5.60
N ILE A 182 -16.90 -7.90 -5.78
CA ILE A 182 -18.20 -7.20 -5.81
C ILE A 182 -19.03 -7.66 -7.02
N LEU A 183 -18.41 -7.81 -8.19
CA LEU A 183 -19.09 -8.27 -9.41
C LEU A 183 -19.59 -9.72 -9.29
N GLU A 184 -18.88 -10.57 -8.55
CA GLU A 184 -19.26 -11.97 -8.34
C GLU A 184 -20.38 -12.14 -7.29
N ASN A 185 -20.35 -11.35 -6.20
CA ASN A 185 -21.19 -11.59 -5.03
C ASN A 185 -22.33 -10.55 -4.86
N GLY A 186 -22.23 -9.39 -5.52
CA GLY A 186 -23.21 -8.31 -5.41
C GLY A 186 -23.11 -7.49 -4.12
N ASN A 187 -24.02 -6.52 -3.96
CA ASN A 187 -24.04 -5.62 -2.80
C ASN A 187 -24.80 -6.16 -1.59
N SER A 188 -25.48 -7.30 -1.71
CA SER A 188 -26.10 -8.00 -0.58
C SER A 188 -25.15 -8.97 0.12
N ASP A 189 -23.92 -9.11 -0.39
CA ASP A 189 -22.88 -9.94 0.21
C ASP A 189 -22.53 -9.46 1.64
N PRO A 190 -22.37 -10.36 2.63
CA PRO A 190 -22.06 -9.97 4.00
C PRO A 190 -20.77 -9.13 4.15
N THR A 191 -19.73 -9.41 3.37
CA THR A 191 -18.49 -8.64 3.40
C THR A 191 -18.69 -7.26 2.81
N PHE A 192 -19.47 -7.14 1.73
CA PHE A 192 -19.83 -5.82 1.19
C PHE A 192 -20.64 -5.00 2.20
N VAL A 193 -21.69 -5.59 2.77
CA VAL A 193 -22.57 -4.92 3.75
C VAL A 193 -21.79 -4.52 5.01
N LYS A 194 -20.83 -5.33 5.46
CA LYS A 194 -19.97 -5.01 6.61
C LYS A 194 -19.25 -3.67 6.46
N TYR A 195 -18.74 -3.36 5.27
CA TYR A 195 -17.92 -2.16 5.06
C TYR A 195 -18.68 -0.98 4.46
N PHE A 196 -19.80 -1.23 3.78
CA PHE A 196 -20.54 -0.18 3.08
C PHE A 196 -22.01 -0.04 3.50
N GLY A 197 -22.56 -1.00 4.25
CA GLY A 197 -23.98 -0.99 4.66
C GLY A 197 -24.91 -1.56 3.59
N VAL A 198 -26.18 -1.77 3.95
CA VAL A 198 -27.15 -2.47 3.09
C VAL A 198 -27.66 -1.63 1.92
N ASN A 199 -27.56 -0.31 2.03
CA ASN A 199 -28.05 0.63 1.01
C ASN A 199 -26.94 1.15 0.09
N ALA A 200 -25.70 0.73 0.28
CA ALA A 200 -24.60 1.22 -0.54
C ALA A 200 -24.65 0.72 -1.98
N SER A 201 -24.24 1.60 -2.89
CA SER A 201 -24.10 1.31 -4.31
C SER A 201 -22.82 0.55 -4.57
N SER A 202 -22.91 -0.73 -4.95
CA SER A 202 -21.75 -1.48 -5.45
C SER A 202 -21.13 -0.84 -6.68
N ALA A 203 -21.93 -0.18 -7.52
CA ALA A 203 -21.43 0.52 -8.70
C ALA A 203 -20.50 1.67 -8.33
N ALA A 204 -20.78 2.40 -7.24
CA ALA A 204 -19.89 3.46 -6.75
C ALA A 204 -18.53 2.88 -6.31
N VAL A 205 -18.55 1.82 -5.50
CA VAL A 205 -17.32 1.15 -5.01
C VAL A 205 -16.52 0.54 -6.16
N ILE A 206 -17.19 -0.13 -7.11
CA ILE A 206 -16.56 -0.65 -8.34
C ILE A 206 -15.92 0.50 -9.12
N GLY A 207 -16.63 1.61 -9.28
CA GLY A 207 -16.13 2.80 -9.97
C GLY A 207 -14.83 3.32 -9.36
N VAL A 208 -14.73 3.38 -8.04
CA VAL A 208 -13.51 3.80 -7.35
C VAL A 208 -12.33 2.88 -7.69
N PHE A 209 -12.52 1.55 -7.61
CA PHE A 209 -11.46 0.60 -7.98
C PHE A 209 -11.13 0.62 -9.48
N ASP A 210 -12.12 0.83 -10.35
CA ASP A 210 -11.92 0.98 -11.80
C ASP A 210 -11.11 2.23 -12.14
N ARG A 211 -11.23 3.32 -11.36
CA ARG A 211 -10.40 4.51 -11.57
C ARG A 211 -8.93 4.27 -11.24
N ILE A 212 -8.63 3.45 -10.22
CA ILE A 212 -7.26 2.98 -9.96
C ILE A 212 -6.75 2.18 -11.15
N LEU A 213 -7.52 1.18 -11.61
CA LEU A 213 -7.08 0.25 -12.66
C LEU A 213 -6.98 0.93 -14.05
N TYR A 214 -8.03 1.64 -14.45
CA TYR A 214 -8.27 2.05 -15.85
C TYR A 214 -8.47 3.55 -16.04
N GLY A 215 -8.64 4.33 -14.96
CA GLY A 215 -8.80 5.78 -15.05
C GLY A 215 -7.63 6.48 -15.74
N ASN A 216 -7.87 7.65 -16.33
CA ASN A 216 -6.81 8.48 -16.90
C ASN A 216 -5.93 9.05 -15.77
N LYS A 217 -4.66 8.63 -15.73
CA LYS A 217 -3.69 8.99 -14.70
C LYS A 217 -2.56 9.88 -15.23
N ASN A 218 -2.78 10.51 -16.39
CA ASN A 218 -1.82 11.45 -16.96
C ASN A 218 -1.52 12.59 -15.98
N GLY A 219 -0.24 12.83 -15.74
CA GLY A 219 0.23 13.86 -14.80
C GLY A 219 0.27 13.42 -13.34
N VAL A 220 -0.19 12.22 -12.99
CA VAL A 220 -0.02 11.68 -11.63
C VAL A 220 1.44 11.30 -11.43
N LEU A 221 2.06 11.84 -10.37
CA LEU A 221 3.49 11.69 -10.09
C LEU A 221 3.74 11.21 -8.65
N ILE A 222 4.55 10.17 -8.51
CA ILE A 222 5.09 9.71 -7.23
C ILE A 222 6.54 10.20 -7.10
N ARG A 223 6.85 10.87 -5.99
CA ARG A 223 8.15 11.48 -5.73
C ARG A 223 8.86 10.82 -4.56
N CYS A 224 10.20 10.87 -4.57
CA CYS A 224 11.05 10.38 -3.48
C CYS A 224 11.84 11.50 -2.79
N ASP A 225 11.83 12.71 -3.35
CA ASP A 225 12.42 13.90 -2.75
C ASP A 225 11.41 14.60 -1.82
N ASP A 226 11.92 15.11 -0.70
CA ASP A 226 11.14 15.88 0.27
C ASP A 226 10.97 17.35 -0.17
N VAL A 227 10.30 17.54 -1.31
CA VAL A 227 10.14 18.85 -1.97
C VAL A 227 9.41 19.87 -1.08
N ASP A 228 8.60 19.40 -0.13
CA ASP A 228 7.86 20.25 0.82
C ASP A 228 8.54 20.35 2.20
N GLY A 229 9.64 19.62 2.43
CA GLY A 229 10.33 19.53 3.72
C GLY A 229 9.50 18.85 4.83
N LYS A 230 8.42 18.12 4.48
CA LYS A 230 7.50 17.50 5.44
C LYS A 230 8.04 16.15 5.94
N CYS A 231 8.73 15.37 5.11
CA CYS A 231 9.37 14.13 5.56
C CYS A 231 10.42 14.40 6.64
N ALA A 232 11.22 15.45 6.46
CA ALA A 232 12.24 15.85 7.43
C ALA A 232 11.65 16.38 8.75
N LYS A 233 10.54 17.14 8.67
CA LYS A 233 9.82 17.65 9.85
C LYS A 233 9.05 16.56 10.60
N SER A 234 8.61 15.53 9.90
CA SER A 234 7.82 14.43 10.44
C SER A 234 8.48 13.10 10.09
N PRO A 235 9.58 12.72 10.77
CA PRO A 235 10.40 11.57 10.41
C PRO A 235 9.67 10.22 10.52
N THR A 236 8.51 10.18 11.18
CA THR A 236 7.64 9.00 11.27
C THR A 236 6.62 8.91 10.15
N TRP A 237 6.50 9.94 9.31
CA TRP A 237 5.62 9.90 8.14
C TRP A 237 6.24 8.98 7.10
N ALA A 238 5.42 8.08 6.58
CA ALA A 238 5.78 7.25 5.45
C ALA A 238 5.62 8.00 4.12
N GLY A 239 4.96 9.16 4.13
CA GLY A 239 4.75 10.02 2.98
C GLY A 239 3.47 10.85 3.10
N HIS A 240 3.20 11.67 2.09
CA HIS A 240 2.05 12.58 2.06
C HIS A 240 1.60 12.89 0.64
N HIS A 241 0.33 13.28 0.49
CA HIS A 241 -0.17 13.98 -0.70
C HIS A 241 0.19 15.47 -0.60
N ARG A 242 0.48 16.11 -1.73
CA ARG A 242 0.97 17.51 -1.74
C ARG A 242 -0.14 18.56 -1.63
N GLY A 243 -1.41 18.16 -1.58
CA GLY A 243 -2.56 19.06 -1.47
C GLY A 243 -2.62 20.07 -2.62
N ASP A 244 -3.07 21.29 -2.31
CA ASP A 244 -3.27 22.36 -3.30
C ASP A 244 -1.99 22.78 -4.05
N ALA A 245 -0.81 22.55 -3.46
CA ALA A 245 0.47 22.92 -4.09
C ALA A 245 0.76 22.09 -5.35
N ALA A 246 0.37 20.82 -5.33
CA ALA A 246 0.51 19.91 -6.47
C ALA A 246 -0.43 18.70 -6.29
N PRO A 247 -1.73 18.85 -6.58
CA PRO A 247 -2.74 17.85 -6.21
C PRO A 247 -2.62 16.53 -6.98
N ALA A 248 -1.84 16.49 -8.07
CA ALA A 248 -1.55 15.27 -8.81
C ALA A 248 -0.32 14.50 -8.24
N GLU A 249 0.30 15.00 -7.18
CA GLU A 249 1.58 14.49 -6.69
C GLU A 249 1.50 13.91 -5.28
N THR A 250 2.23 12.81 -5.08
CA THR A 250 2.42 12.19 -3.77
C THR A 250 3.90 11.99 -3.51
N VAL A 251 4.32 12.14 -2.24
CA VAL A 251 5.71 11.99 -1.80
C VAL A 251 5.83 10.74 -0.94
N ILE A 252 6.82 9.91 -1.22
CA ILE A 252 7.20 8.76 -0.40
C ILE A 252 8.37 9.17 0.49
N CYS A 253 8.21 9.03 1.81
CA CYS A 253 9.27 9.28 2.78
C CYS A 253 10.01 7.99 3.16
N GLY A 254 11.18 8.14 3.77
CA GLY A 254 12.08 7.06 4.19
C GLY A 254 11.41 5.85 4.88
N PRO A 255 10.51 6.03 5.87
CA PRO A 255 9.88 4.91 6.56
C PRO A 255 9.13 3.95 5.63
N SER A 256 8.61 4.41 4.49
CA SER A 256 7.96 3.50 3.53
C SER A 256 8.91 2.42 3.02
N TYR A 257 10.15 2.79 2.70
CA TYR A 257 11.15 1.84 2.17
C TYR A 257 11.71 0.86 3.19
N LEU A 258 11.48 1.12 4.48
CA LEU A 258 12.02 0.32 5.58
C LEU A 258 10.96 -0.57 6.23
N GLU A 259 9.73 -0.07 6.32
CA GLU A 259 8.68 -0.69 7.14
C GLU A 259 7.60 -1.38 6.32
N ARG A 260 7.40 -0.99 5.06
CA ARG A 260 6.31 -1.54 4.24
C ARG A 260 6.58 -2.98 3.85
N LEU A 261 5.53 -3.79 3.91
CA LEU A 261 5.52 -5.15 3.42
C LEU A 261 4.91 -5.21 2.02
N TYR A 262 5.18 -6.29 1.29
CA TYR A 262 4.50 -6.59 0.03
C TYR A 262 3.32 -7.53 0.28
N LEU A 263 2.30 -7.48 -0.59
CA LEU A 263 1.08 -8.29 -0.45
C LEU A 263 1.28 -9.80 -0.27
N PRO A 264 2.31 -10.46 -0.83
CA PRO A 264 2.58 -11.86 -0.55
C PRO A 264 2.84 -12.18 0.93
N GLN A 265 3.06 -11.16 1.77
CA GLN A 265 3.24 -11.28 3.20
C GLN A 265 1.94 -11.02 4.00
N MET A 266 0.81 -10.76 3.33
CA MET A 266 -0.48 -10.59 4.00
C MET A 266 -0.85 -11.84 4.82
N CYS A 267 -1.46 -11.63 5.98
CA CYS A 267 -1.80 -12.67 6.95
C CYS A 267 -0.60 -13.43 7.55
N SER A 268 0.62 -12.93 7.35
CA SER A 268 1.81 -13.43 8.04
C SER A 268 2.23 -12.48 9.17
N ARG A 269 3.20 -12.90 9.99
CA ARG A 269 3.85 -12.07 11.02
C ARG A 269 2.88 -11.46 12.06
N GLY A 270 1.73 -12.11 12.28
CA GLY A 270 0.70 -11.64 13.22
C GLY A 270 -0.07 -10.41 12.73
N TYR A 271 -0.05 -10.11 11.43
CA TYR A 271 -0.91 -9.06 10.87
C TYR A 271 -2.38 -9.48 10.94
N GLU A 272 -3.17 -8.66 11.61
CA GLU A 272 -4.63 -8.74 11.66
C GLU A 272 -5.21 -7.44 11.11
N ILE A 273 -6.12 -7.52 10.15
CA ILE A 273 -6.70 -6.36 9.45
C ILE A 273 -7.34 -5.40 10.44
N SER A 274 -8.11 -5.90 11.42
CA SER A 274 -8.83 -5.07 12.38
C SER A 274 -7.93 -4.36 13.41
N LYS A 275 -6.70 -4.85 13.63
CA LYS A 275 -5.80 -4.38 14.71
C LYS A 275 -4.52 -3.72 14.22
N SER A 276 -4.22 -3.86 12.93
CA SER A 276 -2.97 -3.39 12.34
C SER A 276 -3.19 -2.13 11.50
N LYS A 277 -2.11 -1.41 11.20
CA LYS A 277 -2.20 -0.24 10.33
C LYS A 277 -2.56 -0.67 8.90
N LEU A 278 -3.57 -0.01 8.32
CA LEU A 278 -3.97 -0.20 6.92
C LEU A 278 -2.81 -0.03 5.95
N ASN A 279 -1.96 0.95 6.22
CA ASN A 279 -0.82 1.30 5.38
C ASN A 279 0.43 0.44 5.61
N LEU A 280 0.33 -0.73 6.27
CA LEU A 280 1.50 -1.60 6.44
C LEU A 280 2.01 -2.16 5.11
N PHE A 281 1.11 -2.43 4.16
CA PHE A 281 1.48 -2.97 2.85
C PHE A 281 1.67 -1.84 1.83
N TRP A 282 2.64 -2.01 0.93
CA TRP A 282 2.85 -1.07 -0.18
C TRP A 282 1.58 -0.89 -1.01
N GLY A 283 0.87 -1.98 -1.32
CA GLY A 283 -0.37 -1.92 -2.10
C GLY A 283 -1.45 -1.05 -1.47
N SER A 284 -1.73 -1.22 -0.17
CA SER A 284 -2.74 -0.43 0.54
C SER A 284 -2.31 1.00 0.79
N ASP A 285 -1.04 1.25 1.12
CA ASP A 285 -0.50 2.60 1.28
C ASP A 285 -0.56 3.41 -0.02
N LEU A 286 -0.20 2.80 -1.16
CA LEU A 286 -0.28 3.46 -2.47
C LEU A 286 -1.73 3.63 -2.92
N MET A 287 -2.60 2.64 -2.72
CA MET A 287 -4.04 2.77 -2.96
C MET A 287 -4.63 3.96 -2.19
N HIS A 288 -4.31 4.08 -0.89
CA HIS A 288 -4.74 5.20 -0.06
C HIS A 288 -4.32 6.56 -0.63
N ARG A 289 -3.03 6.68 -0.99
CA ARG A 289 -2.49 7.92 -1.56
C ARG A 289 -3.16 8.28 -2.89
N LEU A 290 -3.45 7.28 -3.71
CA LEU A 290 -4.17 7.48 -4.96
C LEU A 290 -5.60 7.98 -4.72
N PHE A 291 -6.26 7.58 -3.63
CA PHE A 291 -7.56 8.17 -3.28
C PHE A 291 -7.52 9.68 -3.02
N HIS A 292 -6.39 10.22 -2.59
CA HIS A 292 -6.22 11.69 -2.44
C HIS A 292 -5.91 12.41 -3.75
N VAL A 293 -5.66 11.68 -4.85
CA VAL A 293 -5.35 12.27 -6.17
C VAL A 293 -6.65 12.53 -6.94
N PRO A 294 -6.95 13.79 -7.35
CA PRO A 294 -8.23 14.12 -8.00
C PRO A 294 -8.48 13.36 -9.31
N ALA A 295 -7.43 13.04 -10.07
CA ALA A 295 -7.55 12.22 -11.27
C ALA A 295 -8.11 10.81 -10.98
N ILE A 296 -7.95 10.31 -9.75
CA ILE A 296 -8.44 9.00 -9.30
C ILE A 296 -9.77 9.10 -8.59
N SER A 297 -9.95 10.03 -7.65
CA SER A 297 -11.15 10.06 -6.80
C SER A 297 -12.14 11.16 -7.15
N GLU A 298 -11.78 12.11 -8.02
CA GLU A 298 -12.55 13.33 -8.28
C GLU A 298 -12.81 14.16 -7.01
N ASN A 299 -11.95 14.01 -6.00
CA ASN A 299 -12.13 14.55 -4.64
C ASN A 299 -13.33 13.98 -3.88
N ASN A 300 -13.88 12.84 -4.32
CA ASN A 300 -15.00 12.17 -3.68
C ASN A 300 -14.57 11.04 -2.73
N VAL A 301 -13.28 10.73 -2.64
CA VAL A 301 -12.79 9.73 -1.67
C VAL A 301 -11.90 10.44 -0.67
N GLU A 302 -12.29 10.41 0.59
CA GLU A 302 -11.65 11.15 1.67
C GLU A 302 -11.60 10.34 2.97
N HIS A 303 -11.04 10.96 4.01
CA HIS A 303 -11.22 10.51 5.39
C HIS A 303 -12.55 11.04 5.91
N VAL A 304 -13.59 10.21 5.91
CA VAL A 304 -14.90 10.66 6.37
C VAL A 304 -14.82 10.98 7.86
N LYS A 305 -15.10 12.25 8.21
CA LYS A 305 -14.93 12.77 9.57
C LYS A 305 -15.63 11.88 10.61
N GLY A 306 -14.85 11.35 11.55
CA GLY A 306 -15.33 10.50 12.63
C GLY A 306 -15.50 9.02 12.26
N ALA A 307 -15.08 8.63 11.05
CA ALA A 307 -15.13 7.26 10.55
C ALA A 307 -13.74 6.69 10.18
N ASP A 308 -12.68 7.30 10.71
CA ASP A 308 -11.31 6.80 10.56
C ASP A 308 -11.12 5.47 11.32
N GLY A 309 -10.28 4.60 10.79
CA GLY A 309 -9.98 3.30 11.38
C GLY A 309 -11.09 2.27 11.23
N TYR A 310 -10.82 1.07 11.73
CA TYR A 310 -11.67 -0.12 11.53
C TYR A 310 -13.06 0.09 12.15
N GLU A 311 -13.11 0.43 13.43
CA GLU A 311 -14.37 0.66 14.15
C GLU A 311 -15.17 1.86 13.60
N GLY A 312 -14.49 2.92 13.19
CA GLY A 312 -15.12 4.09 12.58
C GLY A 312 -15.80 3.72 11.25
N THR A 313 -15.11 2.96 10.43
CA THR A 313 -15.63 2.42 9.16
C THR A 313 -16.87 1.58 9.37
N LEU A 314 -16.84 0.62 10.31
CA LEU A 314 -17.99 -0.26 10.55
C LEU A 314 -19.21 0.51 11.07
N LYS A 315 -19.00 1.48 11.99
CA LYS A 315 -20.09 2.33 12.49
C LYS A 315 -20.72 3.18 11.39
N LEU A 316 -19.91 3.69 10.46
CA LEU A 316 -20.40 4.44 9.31
C LEU A 316 -21.29 3.55 8.42
N ALA A 317 -20.89 2.30 8.20
CA ALA A 317 -21.65 1.29 7.45
C ALA A 317 -22.96 0.88 8.15
N GLU A 318 -22.91 0.62 9.45
CA GLU A 318 -24.09 0.28 10.27
C GLU A 318 -25.13 1.40 10.28
N ALA A 319 -24.67 2.66 10.27
CA ALA A 319 -25.54 3.83 10.16
C ALA A 319 -26.16 4.00 8.76
N ASN A 320 -25.77 3.19 7.77
CA ASN A 320 -26.14 3.32 6.36
C ASN A 320 -25.85 4.72 5.82
N ASP A 321 -24.74 5.33 6.24
CA ASP A 321 -24.34 6.63 5.74
C ASP A 321 -23.97 6.51 4.25
N VAL A 322 -24.45 7.46 3.45
CA VAL A 322 -24.20 7.49 2.01
C VAL A 322 -22.71 7.66 1.68
N ARG A 323 -21.93 8.21 2.62
CA ARG A 323 -20.49 8.47 2.47
C ARG A 323 -19.62 7.24 2.74
N THR A 324 -20.21 6.09 3.06
CA THR A 324 -19.45 4.83 3.23
C THR A 324 -18.62 4.47 2.01
N VAL A 325 -19.14 4.72 0.81
CA VAL A 325 -18.45 4.47 -0.46
C VAL A 325 -17.37 5.52 -0.79
N GLU A 326 -17.34 6.60 -0.01
CA GLU A 326 -16.39 7.73 -0.12
C GLU A 326 -15.29 7.63 0.95
N ASN A 327 -15.44 6.75 1.94
CA ASN A 327 -14.48 6.59 3.01
C ASN A 327 -13.26 5.78 2.56
N SER A 328 -12.11 6.45 2.46
CA SER A 328 -10.84 5.87 2.03
C SER A 328 -10.39 4.69 2.91
N ASP A 329 -10.67 4.74 4.22
CA ASP A 329 -10.38 3.63 5.13
C ASP A 329 -11.29 2.43 4.88
N GLY A 330 -12.58 2.65 4.65
CA GLY A 330 -13.53 1.59 4.32
C GLY A 330 -13.20 0.86 3.03
N LEU A 331 -12.82 1.61 2.00
CA LEU A 331 -12.34 1.04 0.73
C LEU A 331 -11.08 0.18 0.90
N GLN A 332 -10.12 0.65 1.71
CA GLN A 332 -8.91 -0.13 2.01
C GLN A 332 -9.20 -1.38 2.84
N TYR A 333 -9.99 -1.27 3.92
CA TYR A 333 -10.33 -2.43 4.74
C TYR A 333 -11.07 -3.49 3.92
N PHE A 334 -12.03 -3.07 3.10
CA PHE A 334 -12.73 -3.98 2.20
C PHE A 334 -11.75 -4.68 1.24
N ALA A 335 -10.86 -3.94 0.58
CA ALA A 335 -9.91 -4.53 -0.36
C ALA A 335 -8.95 -5.53 0.32
N LEU A 336 -8.47 -5.21 1.53
CA LEU A 336 -7.58 -6.08 2.29
C LEU A 336 -8.30 -7.31 2.84
N ASP A 337 -9.53 -7.19 3.34
CA ASP A 337 -10.32 -8.32 3.86
C ASP A 337 -10.66 -9.30 2.74
N VAL A 338 -11.11 -8.78 1.59
CA VAL A 338 -11.35 -9.60 0.41
C VAL A 338 -10.07 -10.28 -0.06
N TYR A 339 -8.95 -9.55 -0.18
CA TYR A 339 -7.68 -10.14 -0.61
C TYR A 339 -7.19 -11.21 0.38
N ALA A 340 -7.28 -10.93 1.69
CA ALA A 340 -6.93 -11.88 2.73
C ALA A 340 -7.74 -13.17 2.61
N ASN A 341 -9.05 -13.06 2.44
CA ASN A 341 -9.94 -14.21 2.37
C ASN A 341 -9.89 -14.95 1.02
N ARG A 342 -9.57 -14.27 -0.09
CA ARG A 342 -9.60 -14.87 -1.45
C ARG A 342 -8.24 -15.34 -1.93
N VAL A 343 -7.17 -14.68 -1.50
CA VAL A 343 -5.82 -14.88 -2.05
C VAL A 343 -4.84 -15.28 -0.97
N ALA A 344 -4.66 -14.47 0.08
CA ALA A 344 -3.57 -14.70 1.04
C ALA A 344 -3.80 -15.93 1.95
N ALA A 345 -5.02 -16.07 2.47
CA ALA A 345 -5.44 -17.18 3.32
C ALA A 345 -6.86 -17.64 2.91
N PRO A 346 -7.00 -18.37 1.78
CA PRO A 346 -8.29 -18.69 1.19
C PRO A 346 -9.31 -19.31 2.16
N GLY A 347 -10.47 -18.66 2.31
CA GLY A 347 -11.56 -19.08 3.19
C GLY A 347 -11.33 -18.86 4.69
N VAL A 348 -10.16 -18.36 5.09
CA VAL A 348 -9.79 -18.08 6.49
C VAL A 348 -9.61 -16.58 6.71
N GLY A 349 -8.84 -15.90 5.86
CA GLY A 349 -8.45 -14.50 6.04
C GLY A 349 -7.54 -14.28 7.25
N CYS A 350 -7.42 -13.01 7.66
CA CYS A 350 -6.70 -12.57 8.86
C CYS A 350 -7.33 -11.29 9.42
N LEU A 351 -8.63 -11.35 9.68
CA LEU A 351 -9.39 -10.24 10.23
C LEU A 351 -9.10 -10.02 11.72
#